data_AF-A0A962QE65-F1
#
_entry.id   AF-A0A962QE65-F1
#
_cell.length_a   1.000
_cell.length_b   1.000
_cell.length_c   1.000
_cell.angle_alpha   90.00
_cell.angle_beta   90.00
_cell.angle_gamma   90.00
#
_symmetry.space_group_name_H-M   'P 1'
#
loop_
_entity.id
_entity.type
_entity.pdbx_description
1 polymer ?
#
loop_
_entity_poly.entity_id
_entity_poly.type
_entity_poly.pdbx_seq_one_letter_code
_entity_poly.pdbx_strand_id
1 'polypeptide(L)'
;MAKRKTKLPVTRTLEYLQARGWAAGRVDRQAGKVSFDYLGVADVLGIGPAGALLAVQCTSASNVSARVRKLEGEDLLDSMSALRRANIAVQVWGWYPDRDTPRIVDLS
;
A
#
# COMPACT_ATOMS: atom_id res chain seq x y z
N MET A 1 -3.60 31.84 -4.18
CA MET A 1 -3.01 30.57 -4.66
C MET A 1 -4.06 29.47 -4.57
N ALA A 2 -4.34 28.74 -5.65
CA ALA A 2 -5.31 27.64 -5.60
C ALA A 2 -4.75 26.48 -4.75
N LYS A 3 -5.54 25.95 -3.81
CA LYS A 3 -5.18 24.72 -3.07
C LYS A 3 -5.02 23.57 -4.07
N ARG A 4 -3.82 23.00 -4.19
CA ARG A 4 -3.59 21.77 -4.95
C ARG A 4 -4.49 20.69 -4.35
N LYS A 5 -5.39 20.11 -5.13
CA LYS A 5 -6.27 19.02 -4.68
C LYS A 5 -5.39 17.84 -4.25
N THR A 6 -5.41 17.48 -2.98
CA THR A 6 -4.60 16.38 -2.45
C THR A 6 -5.06 15.07 -3.10
N LYS A 7 -4.17 14.44 -3.88
CA LYS A 7 -4.43 13.11 -4.44
C LYS A 7 -4.52 12.07 -3.31
N LEU A 8 -5.41 11.08 -3.47
CA LEU A 8 -5.53 9.97 -2.52
C LEU A 8 -4.24 9.14 -2.49
N PRO A 9 -3.82 8.61 -1.32
CA PRO A 9 -2.64 7.75 -1.20
C PRO A 9 -2.57 6.63 -2.25
N VAL A 10 -3.67 5.91 -2.48
CA VAL A 10 -3.74 4.83 -3.48
C VAL A 10 -3.43 5.32 -4.90
N THR A 11 -3.96 6.47 -5.31
CA THR A 11 -3.69 7.07 -6.62
C THR A 11 -2.22 7.41 -6.77
N ARG A 12 -1.61 7.96 -5.71
CA ARG A 12 -0.19 8.31 -5.71
C ARG A 12 0.71 7.09 -5.77
N THR A 13 0.35 6.03 -5.05
CA THR A 13 1.04 4.74 -5.10
C THR A 13 1.05 4.15 -6.52
N LEU A 14 -0.12 4.12 -7.18
CA LEU A 14 -0.23 3.61 -8.56
C LEU A 14 0.63 4.43 -9.53
N GLU A 15 0.53 5.76 -9.49
CA GLU A 15 1.35 6.65 -10.33
C GLU A 15 2.86 6.45 -10.07
N TYR A 16 3.26 6.32 -8.81
CA TYR A 16 4.66 6.16 -8.41
C TYR A 16 5.26 4.83 -8.87
N LEU A 17 4.48 3.74 -8.76
CA LEU A 17 4.84 2.40 -9.22
C LEU A 17 4.92 2.36 -10.75
N GLN A 18 3.90 2.88 -11.43
CA GLN A 18 3.86 2.92 -12.90
C GLN A 18 5.06 3.70 -13.47
N ALA A 19 5.40 4.85 -12.89
CA ALA A 19 6.58 5.64 -13.29
C ALA A 19 7.92 4.90 -13.11
N ARG A 20 7.93 3.79 -12.36
CA ARG A 20 9.09 2.92 -12.11
C ARG A 20 9.02 1.58 -12.84
N GLY A 21 8.11 1.45 -13.80
CA GLY A 21 7.98 0.24 -14.62
C GLY A 21 7.31 -0.93 -13.92
N TRP A 22 6.58 -0.69 -12.82
CA TRP A 22 5.76 -1.72 -12.18
C TRP A 22 4.41 -1.84 -12.89
N ALA A 23 3.96 -3.07 -13.13
CA ALA A 23 2.56 -3.36 -13.45
C ALA A 23 1.79 -3.46 -12.12
N ALA A 24 1.03 -2.41 -11.77
CA ALA A 24 0.36 -2.31 -10.48
C ALA A 24 -1.14 -2.02 -10.62
N GLY A 25 -1.94 -2.57 -9.71
CA GLY A 25 -3.38 -2.46 -9.71
C GLY A 25 -3.97 -2.36 -8.30
N ARG A 26 -5.10 -1.68 -8.19
CA ARG A 26 -5.89 -1.58 -6.96
C ARG A 26 -6.56 -2.93 -6.69
N VAL A 27 -6.50 -3.39 -5.44
CA VAL A 27 -7.06 -4.68 -5.01
C VAL A 27 -8.01 -4.56 -3.81
N ASP A 28 -8.13 -3.36 -3.20
CA ASP A 28 -9.19 -3.13 -2.23
C ASP A 28 -10.56 -3.02 -2.91
N ARG A 29 -11.59 -3.51 -2.22
CA ARG A 29 -12.98 -3.43 -2.66
C ARG A 29 -13.74 -2.39 -1.85
N GLN A 30 -14.70 -1.71 -2.48
CA GLN A 30 -15.61 -0.81 -1.79
C GLN A 30 -17.01 -1.42 -1.70
N ALA A 31 -17.61 -1.37 -0.52
CA ALA A 31 -19.04 -1.63 -0.32
C ALA A 31 -19.68 -0.42 0.36
N GLY A 32 -20.35 0.43 -0.44
CA GLY A 32 -20.87 1.71 0.03
C GLY A 32 -19.75 2.64 0.49
N LYS A 33 -19.81 3.08 1.75
CA LYS A 33 -18.80 3.98 2.37
C LYS A 33 -17.60 3.24 2.98
N VAL A 34 -17.61 1.91 2.95
CA VAL A 34 -16.58 1.07 3.58
C VAL A 34 -15.62 0.52 2.51
N SER A 35 -14.32 0.66 2.74
CA SER A 35 -13.25 0.02 1.94
C SER A 35 -12.75 -1.20 2.69
N PHE A 36 -12.47 -2.27 1.95
CA PHE A 36 -11.89 -3.50 2.47
C PHE A 36 -10.61 -3.82 1.70
N ASP A 37 -9.51 -3.84 2.43
CA ASP A 37 -8.19 -4.22 1.92
C ASP A 37 -8.19 -5.69 1.48
N TYR A 38 -7.39 -6.02 0.46
CA TYR A 38 -7.14 -7.41 0.06
C TYR A 38 -6.48 -8.16 1.22
N LEU A 39 -7.11 -9.26 1.65
CA LEU A 39 -6.72 -10.06 2.82
C LEU A 39 -6.59 -9.25 4.13
N GLY A 40 -7.19 -8.05 4.19
CA GLY A 40 -7.01 -7.10 5.30
C GLY A 40 -5.66 -6.38 5.30
N VAL A 41 -4.81 -6.61 4.29
CA VAL A 41 -3.39 -6.19 4.28
C VAL A 41 -3.10 -5.07 3.27
N ALA A 42 -3.58 -5.16 2.03
CA ALA A 42 -3.11 -4.30 0.94
C ALA A 42 -4.23 -3.62 0.14
N ASP A 43 -3.94 -2.40 -0.30
CA ASP A 43 -4.76 -1.64 -1.25
C ASP A 43 -4.31 -1.85 -2.70
N VAL A 44 -3.01 -2.10 -2.90
CA VAL A 44 -2.38 -2.24 -4.22
C VAL A 44 -1.52 -3.49 -4.24
N LEU A 45 -1.57 -4.24 -5.34
CA LEU A 45 -0.56 -5.23 -5.71
C LEU A 45 0.21 -4.75 -6.92
N GLY A 46 1.49 -5.10 -6.99
CA GLY A 46 2.37 -4.76 -8.10
C GLY A 46 3.32 -5.91 -8.46
N ILE A 47 3.61 -6.01 -9.75
CA ILE A 47 4.65 -6.87 -10.31
C ILE A 47 5.74 -5.96 -10.87
N GLY A 48 6.95 -6.07 -10.31
CA GLY A 48 8.12 -5.31 -10.70
C GLY A 48 8.72 -5.82 -12.01
N PRO A 49 9.59 -5.03 -12.65
CA PRO A 49 10.15 -5.36 -13.96
C PRO A 49 10.96 -6.67 -13.99
N ALA A 50 11.54 -7.07 -12.85
CA ALA A 50 12.27 -8.33 -12.68
C ALA A 50 11.41 -9.47 -12.08
N GLY A 51 10.08 -9.32 -12.04
CA GLY A 51 9.16 -10.32 -11.49
C GLY A 51 8.94 -10.25 -9.97
N ALA A 52 9.53 -9.26 -9.29
CA ALA A 52 9.30 -9.05 -7.85
C ALA A 52 7.82 -8.74 -7.58
N LEU A 53 7.24 -9.34 -6.54
CA LEU A 53 5.85 -9.10 -6.15
C LEU A 53 5.80 -8.20 -4.92
N LEU A 54 4.89 -7.22 -4.95
CA LEU A 54 4.74 -6.22 -3.89
C LEU A 54 3.26 -6.04 -3.54
N ALA A 55 2.97 -6.07 -2.25
CA ALA A 55 1.70 -5.68 -1.65
C ALA A 55 1.87 -4.39 -0.86
N VAL A 56 1.07 -3.37 -1.18
CA VAL A 56 1.19 -2.03 -0.58
C VAL A 56 -0.09 -1.67 0.18
N GLN A 57 0.08 -1.34 1.46
CA GLN A 57 -0.91 -0.66 2.29
C GLN A 57 -0.68 0.86 2.18
N CYS A 58 -1.64 1.57 1.60
CA CYS A 58 -1.51 2.98 1.26
C CYS A 58 -2.09 3.87 2.36
N THR A 59 -1.32 4.83 2.85
CA THR A 59 -1.80 5.73 3.91
C THR A 59 -1.19 7.12 3.86
N SER A 60 -1.62 8.02 4.74
CA SER A 60 -0.92 9.29 4.98
C SER A 60 0.35 9.03 5.80
N ALA A 61 1.38 9.87 5.63
CA ALA A 61 2.62 9.72 6.39
C ALA A 61 2.42 9.73 7.92
N SER A 62 1.41 10.46 8.41
CA SER A 62 1.03 10.50 9.82
C SER A 62 0.40 9.20 10.36
N ASN A 63 -0.12 8.33 9.49
CA ASN A 63 -0.83 7.11 9.86
C ASN A 63 -0.01 5.83 9.66
N VAL A 64 1.25 5.94 9.19
CA VAL A 64 2.13 4.78 8.95
C VAL A 64 2.23 3.89 10.17
N SER A 65 2.52 4.46 11.35
CA SER A 65 2.69 3.66 12.58
C SER A 65 1.42 2.91 12.98
N ALA A 66 0.24 3.49 12.75
CA ALA A 66 -1.03 2.83 13.01
C ALA A 66 -1.28 1.66 12.05
N ARG A 67 -0.87 1.79 10.78
CA ARG A 67 -0.97 0.72 9.78
C ARG A 67 0.03 -0.41 10.02
N VAL A 68 1.25 -0.09 10.40
CA VAL A 68 2.25 -1.10 10.82
C VAL A 68 1.71 -1.94 11.97
N ARG A 69 1.25 -1.30 13.06
CA ARG A 69 0.65 -2.03 14.20
C ARG A 69 -0.55 -2.89 13.82
N LYS A 70 -1.41 -2.42 12.90
CA LYS A 70 -2.53 -3.21 12.37
C LYS A 70 -2.01 -4.50 11.71
N LEU A 71 -1.01 -4.38 10.83
CA LEU A 71 -0.46 -5.50 10.07
C LEU A 71 0.34 -6.48 10.93
N GLU A 72 0.92 -6.02 12.04
CA GLU A 72 1.60 -6.86 13.03
C GLU A 72 0.64 -7.54 14.02
N GLY A 73 -0.65 -7.21 13.99
CA GLY A 73 -1.65 -7.76 14.89
C GLY A 73 -1.98 -9.23 14.58
N GLU A 74 -2.41 -9.97 15.62
CA GLU A 74 -2.76 -11.39 15.53
C GLU A 74 -3.85 -11.67 14.49
N ASP A 75 -4.82 -10.77 14.34
CA ASP A 75 -5.92 -10.87 13.37
C ASP A 75 -5.46 -11.00 11.91
N LEU A 76 -4.25 -10.55 11.58
CA LEU A 76 -3.69 -10.58 10.23
C LEU A 76 -2.47 -11.51 10.10
N LEU A 77 -2.12 -12.25 11.15
CA LEU A 77 -0.94 -13.11 11.18
C LEU A 77 -0.96 -14.14 10.04
N ASP A 78 -2.11 -14.78 9.81
CA ASP A 78 -2.26 -15.79 8.76
C ASP A 78 -2.13 -15.19 7.36
N SER A 79 -2.77 -14.04 7.12
CA SER A 79 -2.66 -13.30 5.85
C SER A 79 -1.23 -12.86 5.56
N MET A 80 -0.57 -12.26 6.55
CA MET A 80 0.82 -11.82 6.44
C MET A 80 1.76 -13.01 6.18
N SER A 81 1.55 -14.11 6.90
CA SER A 81 2.34 -15.34 6.72
C SER A 81 2.12 -15.96 5.33
N ALA A 82 0.89 -15.94 4.81
CA ALA A 82 0.59 -16.41 3.45
C ALA A 82 1.30 -15.57 2.38
N LEU A 83 1.28 -14.23 2.50
CA LEU A 83 1.96 -13.33 1.56
C LEU A 83 3.48 -13.54 1.58
N ARG A 84 4.09 -13.68 2.77
CA ARG A 84 5.52 -13.97 2.92
C ARG A 84 5.90 -15.31 2.29
N ARG A 85 5.12 -16.38 2.53
CA ARG A 85 5.35 -17.70 1.91
C ARG A 85 5.22 -17.66 0.37
N ALA A 86 4.40 -16.75 -0.15
CA ALA A 86 4.26 -16.52 -1.58
C ALA A 86 5.37 -15.61 -2.16
N ASN A 87 6.38 -15.25 -1.36
CA ASN A 87 7.45 -14.33 -1.75
C ASN A 87 6.94 -12.97 -2.23
N ILE A 88 5.86 -12.48 -1.61
CA ILE A 88 5.29 -11.15 -1.86
C ILE A 88 5.78 -10.22 -0.76
N ALA A 89 6.54 -9.19 -1.13
CA ALA A 89 6.96 -8.17 -0.18
C ALA A 89 5.75 -7.38 0.31
N VAL A 90 5.67 -7.08 1.61
CA VAL A 90 4.56 -6.29 2.18
C VAL A 90 5.11 -4.97 2.70
N GLN A 91 4.59 -3.87 2.18
CA GLN A 91 5.05 -2.53 2.55
C GLN A 91 3.91 -1.60 2.92
N VAL A 92 4.16 -0.71 3.89
CA VAL A 92 3.28 0.41 4.23
C VAL A 92 3.85 1.69 3.63
N TRP A 93 3.08 2.34 2.77
CA TRP A 93 3.50 3.56 2.06
C TRP A 93 2.72 4.78 2.57
N GLY A 94 3.42 5.64 3.30
CA GLY A 94 2.89 6.87 3.86
C GLY A 94 3.18 8.09 3.00
N TRP A 95 2.15 8.74 2.48
CA TRP A 95 2.29 9.92 1.62
C TRP A 95 2.22 11.23 2.41
N TYR A 96 3.20 12.10 2.21
CA TYR A 96 3.17 13.48 2.69
C TYR A 96 2.43 14.38 1.69
N PRO A 97 1.64 15.37 2.11
CA PRO A 97 0.91 16.25 1.19
C PRO A 97 1.81 16.98 0.17
N ASP A 98 3.06 17.24 0.54
CA ASP A 98 4.02 18.12 -0.12
C ASP A 98 5.24 17.40 -0.73
N ARG A 99 5.31 16.06 -0.67
CA ARG A 99 6.45 15.28 -1.20
C ARG A 99 6.02 14.30 -2.25
N ASP A 100 6.77 14.16 -3.34
CA ASP A 100 6.48 13.21 -4.42
C ASP A 100 6.99 11.78 -4.17
N THR A 101 7.57 11.53 -3.00
CA THR A 101 8.00 10.21 -2.54
C THR A 101 7.28 9.80 -1.26
N PRO A 102 6.91 8.51 -1.10
CA PRO A 102 6.32 8.02 0.13
C PRO A 102 7.40 7.71 1.18
N ARG A 103 7.02 7.77 2.45
CA ARG A 103 7.72 7.04 3.52
C ARG A 103 7.37 5.57 3.38
N ILE A 104 8.37 4.73 3.20
CA ILE A 104 8.19 3.27 3.06
C ILE A 104 8.63 2.59 4.35
N VAL A 105 7.81 1.68 4.86
CA VAL A 105 8.19 0.71 5.88
C VAL A 105 8.00 -0.67 5.28
N ASP A 106 9.08 -1.44 5.24
CA ASP A 106 9.06 -2.83 4.78
C ASP A 106 8.77 -3.77 5.96
N LEU A 107 7.82 -4.68 5.77
CA LEU A 107 7.36 -5.66 6.75
C LEU A 107 7.55 -7.11 6.24
N SER A 108 8.23 -7.31 5.12
CA SER A 108 8.51 -8.64 4.56
C SER A 108 9.45 -9.46 5.46
#